data_AF-A0A961JT25-F1
#
_entry.id   AF-A0A961JT25-F1
#
_cell.length_a   1.000
_cell.length_b   1.000
_cell.length_c   1.000
_cell.angle_alpha   90.00
_cell.angle_beta   90.00
_cell.angle_gamma   90.00
#
_symmetry.space_group_name_H-M   'P 1'
#
loop_
_entity.id
_entity.type
_entity.pdbx_description
1 polymer ?
#
loop_
_entity_poly.entity_id
_entity_poly.type
_entity_poly.pdbx_seq_one_letter_code
_entity_poly.pdbx_strand_id
1 'polypeptide(L)'
;ICGGWARKAEACGPGVTVLRSAQCPYLDEAAARVRTVATELGLPYREIMLESADDVRRLSPTPYGTYALVKDGVSLACTPLTETELRKVLAA
;
A
#
# COMPACT_ATOMS: atom_id res chain seq x y z
N ILE A 1 -2.70 10.78 17.36
CA ILE A 1 -1.67 11.77 16.96
C ILE A 1 -0.73 11.04 15.99
N CYS A 2 -0.33 11.67 14.88
CA CYS A 2 0.42 11.05 13.77
C CYS A 2 1.66 10.26 14.22
N GLY A 3 2.06 9.22 13.48
CA GLY A 3 3.12 8.29 13.86
C GLY A 3 2.67 6.82 13.91
N GLY A 4 3.44 5.96 14.56
CA GLY A 4 3.12 4.53 14.72
C GLY A 4 3.13 3.74 13.42
N TRP A 5 3.99 4.13 12.48
CA TRP A 5 4.01 3.65 11.10
C TRP A 5 4.19 2.14 10.99
N ALA A 6 5.15 1.55 11.72
CA ALA A 6 5.36 0.10 11.76
C ALA A 6 4.12 -0.65 12.25
N ARG A 7 3.53 -0.21 13.37
CA ARG A 7 2.30 -0.80 13.92
C ARG A 7 1.12 -0.72 12.93
N LYS A 8 1.01 0.36 12.17
CA LYS A 8 -0.04 0.52 11.15
C LYS A 8 0.21 -0.36 9.93
N ALA A 9 1.47 -0.53 9.54
CA ALA A 9 1.85 -1.51 8.53
C ALA A 9 1.48 -2.92 9.02
N GLU A 10 1.84 -3.30 10.25
CA GLU A 10 1.51 -4.60 10.87
C GLU A 10 0.00 -4.87 10.87
N ALA A 11 -0.80 -3.85 11.18
CA ALA A 11 -2.26 -3.94 11.13
C ALA A 11 -2.82 -4.22 9.72
N CYS A 12 -2.02 -4.10 8.67
CA CYS A 12 -2.41 -4.53 7.34
C CYS A 12 -2.45 -6.06 7.19
N GLY A 13 -1.78 -6.81 8.07
CA GLY A 13 -1.82 -8.27 8.08
C GLY A 13 -1.07 -8.94 6.91
N PRO A 14 -1.30 -10.25 6.71
CA PRO A 14 -0.64 -11.03 5.67
C PRO A 14 -1.12 -10.65 4.26
N GLY A 15 -0.26 -10.88 3.26
CA GLY A 15 -0.52 -10.54 1.87
C GLY A 15 -0.14 -9.09 1.54
N VAL A 16 -0.69 -8.58 0.45
CA VAL A 16 -0.36 -7.26 -0.11
C VAL A 16 -1.51 -6.29 0.15
N THR A 17 -1.24 -5.19 0.85
CA THR A 17 -2.19 -4.09 1.02
C THR A 17 -1.67 -2.83 0.34
N VAL A 18 -2.50 -2.22 -0.50
CA VAL A 18 -2.29 -0.85 -1.00
C VAL A 18 -3.20 0.09 -0.25
N LEU A 19 -2.64 1.13 0.37
CA LEU A 19 -3.41 2.27 0.85
C LEU A 19 -3.22 3.41 -0.13
N ARG A 20 -4.30 4.05 -0.57
CA ARG A 20 -4.22 5.22 -1.46
C ARG A 20 -5.29 6.24 -1.17
N SER A 21 -5.07 7.47 -1.58
CA SER A 21 -6.08 8.53 -1.61
C SER A 21 -6.52 8.83 -3.04
N ALA A 22 -7.65 9.51 -3.21
CA ALA A 22 -8.14 9.99 -4.50
C ALA A 22 -7.45 11.30 -4.98
N GLN A 23 -6.35 11.73 -4.34
CA GLN A 23 -5.67 13.00 -4.63
C GLN A 23 -4.94 13.02 -5.98
N CYS A 24 -4.63 11.85 -6.55
CA CYS A 24 -3.86 11.74 -7.78
C CYS A 24 -4.49 10.65 -8.69
N PRO A 25 -4.79 10.97 -9.97
CA PRO A 25 -5.44 10.02 -10.87
C PRO A 25 -4.55 8.79 -11.16
N TYR A 26 -3.23 8.94 -11.12
CA TYR A 26 -2.28 7.84 -11.39
C TYR A 26 -2.25 6.78 -10.29
N LEU A 27 -2.79 7.05 -9.10
CA LEU A 27 -2.77 6.08 -8.00
C LEU A 27 -3.76 4.92 -8.22
N ASP A 28 -4.79 5.12 -9.03
CA ASP A 28 -5.73 4.06 -9.41
C ASP A 28 -5.03 3.03 -10.30
N GLU A 29 -4.33 3.47 -11.34
CA GLU A 29 -3.50 2.62 -12.19
C GLU A 29 -2.35 1.95 -11.41
N ALA A 30 -1.75 2.68 -10.47
CA ALA A 30 -0.70 2.11 -9.61
C ALA A 30 -1.24 0.97 -8.73
N ALA A 31 -2.41 1.15 -8.10
CA ALA A 31 -3.05 0.11 -7.30
C ALA A 31 -3.46 -1.09 -8.16
N ALA A 32 -4.03 -0.86 -9.35
CA ALA A 32 -4.38 -1.91 -10.30
C ALA A 32 -3.16 -2.74 -10.71
N ARG A 33 -2.01 -2.10 -10.94
CA ARG A 33 -0.75 -2.79 -11.26
C ARG A 33 -0.27 -3.68 -10.12
N VAL A 34 -0.32 -3.20 -8.88
CA VAL A 34 0.01 -4.01 -7.70
C VAL A 34 -0.94 -5.21 -7.60
N ARG A 35 -2.24 -5.00 -7.79
CA ARG A 35 -3.24 -6.08 -7.78
C ARG A 35 -2.92 -7.15 -8.81
N THR A 36 -2.59 -6.77 -10.04
CA THR A 36 -2.23 -7.71 -11.10
C THR A 36 -1.02 -8.55 -10.70
N VAL A 37 0.09 -7.89 -10.31
CA VAL A 37 1.32 -8.60 -9.92
C VAL A 37 1.10 -9.50 -8.70
N ALA A 38 0.38 -9.01 -7.67
CA ALA A 38 0.06 -9.81 -6.49
C ALA A 38 -0.78 -11.05 -6.84
N THR A 39 -1.76 -10.91 -7.74
CA THR A 39 -2.62 -12.02 -8.20
C THR A 39 -1.81 -13.06 -8.96
N GLU A 40 -0.91 -12.63 -9.86
CA GLU A 40 -0.02 -13.54 -10.60
C GLU A 40 0.93 -14.30 -9.68
N LEU A 41 1.35 -13.70 -8.56
CA LEU A 41 2.18 -14.33 -7.54
C LEU A 41 1.37 -15.17 -6.53
N GLY A 42 0.03 -15.24 -6.67
CA GLY A 42 -0.84 -15.96 -5.74
C GLY A 42 -0.94 -15.32 -4.35
N LEU A 43 -0.61 -14.03 -4.22
CA LEU A 43 -0.67 -13.29 -2.97
C LEU A 43 -2.07 -12.68 -2.75
N PRO A 44 -2.66 -12.79 -1.55
CA PRO A 44 -3.88 -12.05 -1.21
C PRO A 44 -3.67 -10.55 -1.39
N TYR A 45 -4.60 -9.88 -2.07
CA TYR A 45 -4.55 -8.45 -2.30
C TYR A 45 -5.72 -7.75 -1.60
N ARG A 46 -5.42 -6.63 -0.93
CA ARG A 46 -6.39 -5.71 -0.37
C ARG A 46 -6.06 -4.28 -0.75
N GLU A 47 -7.10 -3.49 -0.96
CA GLU A 47 -6.97 -2.05 -1.19
C GLU A 47 -7.74 -1.29 -0.11
N ILE A 48 -7.17 -0.19 0.38
CA ILE A 48 -7.78 0.69 1.37
C ILE A 48 -7.76 2.12 0.81
N MET A 49 -8.95 2.69 0.61
CA MET A 49 -9.10 4.10 0.26
C MET A 49 -8.96 4.98 1.51
N LEU A 50 -8.15 6.02 1.42
CA LEU A 50 -8.01 7.07 2.42
C LEU A 50 -8.89 8.24 1.98
N GLU A 51 -10.08 8.36 2.57
CA GLU A 51 -11.13 9.30 2.15
C GLU A 51 -11.06 10.63 2.92
N SER A 52 -10.45 10.61 4.11
CA SER A 52 -10.37 11.77 4.99
C SER A 52 -8.98 11.97 5.59
N ALA A 53 -8.73 13.18 6.09
CA ALA A 53 -7.54 13.45 6.88
C ALA A 53 -7.48 12.57 8.15
N ASP A 54 -8.63 12.11 8.66
CA ASP A 54 -8.65 11.20 9.80
C ASP A 54 -8.18 9.80 9.43
N ASP A 55 -8.58 9.29 8.26
CA ASP A 55 -8.08 8.02 7.73
C ASP A 55 -6.58 8.07 7.55
N VAL A 56 -6.04 9.16 7.02
CA VAL A 56 -4.58 9.34 6.88
C VAL A 56 -3.90 9.23 8.25
N ARG A 57 -4.41 9.92 9.27
CA ARG A 57 -3.83 9.90 10.63
C ARG A 57 -3.93 8.53 11.30
N ARG A 58 -5.02 7.78 11.04
CA ARG A 58 -5.31 6.50 11.69
C ARG A 58 -4.69 5.30 10.97
N LEU A 59 -4.74 5.29 9.64
CA LEU A 59 -4.46 4.12 8.81
C LEU A 59 -3.15 4.21 8.05
N SER A 60 -2.73 5.40 7.60
CA SER A 60 -1.55 5.49 6.73
C SER A 60 -0.31 4.97 7.46
N PRO A 61 0.41 3.96 6.91
CA PRO A 61 1.61 3.40 7.51
C PRO A 61 2.86 4.18 7.09
N THR A 62 2.71 5.35 6.46
CA THR A 62 3.81 6.20 6.04
C THR A 62 3.48 7.66 6.36
N PRO A 63 4.48 8.53 6.55
CA PRO A 63 4.24 9.96 6.70
C PRO A 63 3.73 10.62 5.40
N TYR A 64 3.79 9.93 4.25
CA TYR A 64 3.42 10.49 2.94
C TYR A 64 1.90 10.64 2.77
N GLY A 65 1.11 9.75 3.38
CA GLY A 65 -0.34 9.93 3.56
C GLY A 65 -1.21 9.82 2.31
N THR A 66 -0.63 9.68 1.11
CA THR A 66 -1.41 9.57 -0.14
C THR A 66 -1.30 8.20 -0.80
N TYR A 67 -0.22 7.47 -0.55
CA TYR A 67 0.04 6.12 -1.06
C TYR A 67 0.93 5.34 -0.09
N ALA A 68 0.68 4.04 0.02
CA ALA A 68 1.57 3.08 0.66
C ALA A 68 1.35 1.67 0.08
N LEU A 69 2.46 0.98 -0.19
CA LEU A 69 2.50 -0.45 -0.46
C LEU A 69 3.00 -1.18 0.79
N VAL A 70 2.22 -2.16 1.25
CA VAL A 70 2.53 -2.98 2.43
C VAL A 70 2.46 -4.45 2.04
N LYS A 71 3.45 -5.24 2.45
CA LYS A 71 3.46 -6.70 2.33
C LYS A 71 3.71 -7.32 3.70
N ASP A 72 2.85 -8.26 4.10
CA ASP A 72 3.00 -9.04 5.33
C ASP A 72 3.27 -8.18 6.58
N GLY A 73 2.54 -7.07 6.69
CA GLY A 73 2.71 -6.12 7.79
C GLY A 73 3.88 -5.14 7.68
N VAL A 74 4.65 -5.17 6.58
CA VAL A 74 5.84 -4.33 6.38
C VAL A 74 5.63 -3.33 5.24
N SER A 75 5.87 -2.04 5.50
CA SER A 75 5.78 -1.01 4.45
C SER A 75 6.99 -1.13 3.51
N LEU A 76 6.70 -1.32 2.22
CA LEU A 76 7.71 -1.50 1.18
C LEU A 76 8.00 -0.21 0.41
N ALA A 77 6.96 0.58 0.12
CA ALA A 77 7.10 1.82 -0.64
C ALA A 77 6.00 2.83 -0.29
N CYS A 78 6.32 4.13 -0.41
CA CYS A 78 5.35 5.23 -0.33
C CYS A 78 5.13 5.95 -1.67
N THR A 79 5.74 5.44 -2.75
CA THR A 79 5.54 5.90 -4.12
C THR A 79 5.19 4.71 -5.02
N PRO A 80 4.46 4.94 -6.14
CA PRO A 80 4.21 3.89 -7.12
C PRO A 80 5.51 3.25 -7.64
N LEU A 81 5.48 1.93 -7.81
CA LEU A 81 6.59 1.16 -8.35
C LEU A 81 6.26 0.66 -9.77
N THR A 82 7.30 0.46 -10.57
CA THR A 82 7.18 -0.22 -11.86
C THR A 82 6.88 -1.71 -11.67
N GLU A 83 6.44 -2.38 -12.72
CA GLU A 83 6.13 -3.82 -12.65
C GLU A 83 7.36 -4.67 -12.25
N THR A 84 8.53 -4.35 -12.82
CA THR A 84 9.79 -5.04 -12.50
C THR A 84 10.16 -4.89 -11.03
N GLU A 85 10.02 -3.68 -10.47
CA GLU A 85 10.25 -3.42 -9.05
C GLU A 85 9.24 -4.17 -8.17
N LEU A 86 7.96 -4.17 -8.55
CA LEU A 86 6.91 -4.89 -7.83
C LEU A 86 7.22 -6.38 -7.76
N ARG A 87 7.57 -7.01 -8.88
CA ARG A 87 7.93 -8.44 -8.90
C ARG A 87 9.11 -8.73 -7.96
N LYS A 88 10.11 -7.84 -7.92
CA LYS A 88 11.27 -8.00 -7.03
C LYS A 88 10.90 -7.91 -5.56
N VAL A 89 10.09 -6.93 -5.16
CA VAL A 89 9.76 -6.70 -3.74
C VAL A 89 8.65 -7.60 -3.22
N LEU A 90 7.76 -8.09 -4.10
CA LEU A 90 6.67 -8.98 -3.72
C LEU A 90 7.04 -10.47 -3.78
N ALA A 91 8.06 -10.85 -4.56
CA ALA A 91 8.57 -12.23 -4.58
C ALA A 91 9.63 -12.52 -3.50
N ALA A 92 10.10 -11.48 -2.79
CA ALA A 92 10.99 -11.59 -1.65
C ALA A 92 10.23 -11.99 -0.37
#